data_AF-A0A9N7TWI5-F1
#
_entry.id   AF-A0A9N7TWI5-F1
#
_cell.length_a   1.000
_cell.length_b   1.000
_cell.length_c   1.000
_cell.angle_alpha   90.00
_cell.angle_beta   90.00
_cell.angle_gamma   90.00
#
_symmetry.space_group_name_H-M   'P 1'
#
loop_
_entity.id
_entity.type
_entity.pdbx_description
1 polymer ?
#
loop_
_entity_poly.entity_id
_entity_poly.type
_entity_poly.pdbx_seq_one_letter_code
_entity_poly.pdbx_strand_id
1 'polypeptide(L)'
;MAYVTLGDLSRLRVFQEQTVLVVKAPDETTLSVPAPSEDSIRVHLKGAAPIMVLTSDVTGGKSVSFITLEESRVTTTDLHTESHSPQSAVRRATS
;
A
#
# COMPACT_ATOMS: atom_id res chain seq x y z
N MET A 1 -26.73 -4.26 6.96
CA MET A 1 -25.39 -4.46 7.57
C MET A 1 -24.45 -4.87 6.45
N ALA A 2 -23.36 -4.14 6.23
CA ALA A 2 -22.37 -4.44 5.19
C ALA A 2 -20.97 -4.31 5.80
N TYR A 3 -20.51 -5.39 6.42
CA TYR A 3 -19.18 -5.48 7.01
C TYR A 3 -18.61 -6.87 6.78
N VAL A 4 -17.28 -6.95 6.83
CA VAL A 4 -16.52 -8.20 6.77
C VAL A 4 -15.78 -8.34 8.08
N THR A 5 -15.81 -9.54 8.65
CA THR A 5 -15.07 -9.88 9.85
C THR A 5 -13.74 -10.51 9.49
N LEU A 6 -12.82 -10.49 10.45
CA LEU A 6 -11.55 -11.17 10.30
C LEU A 6 -11.72 -12.69 10.09
N GLY A 7 -12.75 -13.27 10.71
CA GLY A 7 -13.13 -14.67 10.48
C GLY A 7 -13.60 -14.95 9.06
N ASP A 8 -14.10 -13.94 8.33
CA ASP A 8 -14.48 -14.10 6.92
C ASP A 8 -13.24 -14.11 6.02
N LEU A 9 -12.24 -13.27 6.33
CA LEU A 9 -10.96 -13.23 5.61
C LEU A 9 -10.15 -14.51 5.83
N SER A 10 -10.12 -15.05 7.04
CA SER A 10 -9.35 -16.27 7.36
C SER A 10 -9.87 -17.53 6.66
N ARG A 11 -11.14 -17.55 6.26
CA ARG A 11 -11.74 -18.66 5.48
C ARG A 11 -11.34 -18.63 4.01
N LEU A 12 -10.87 -17.48 3.51
CA LEU A 12 -10.39 -17.36 2.13
C LEU A 12 -8.95 -17.89 2.06
N ARG A 13 -8.80 -19.09 1.48
CA ARG A 13 -7.48 -19.75 1.36
C ARG A 13 -6.43 -18.89 0.64
N VAL A 14 -6.86 -18.03 -0.26
CA VAL A 14 -5.99 -17.10 -1.00
C VAL A 14 -5.27 -16.08 -0.11
N PHE A 15 -5.71 -15.87 1.12
CA PHE A 15 -5.06 -14.95 2.05
C PHE A 15 -4.19 -15.65 3.10
N GLN A 16 -4.17 -17.00 3.13
CA GLN A 16 -3.34 -17.72 4.08
C GLN A 16 -1.85 -17.41 3.85
N GLU A 17 -1.14 -17.20 4.95
CA GLU A 17 0.28 -16.87 5.01
C GLU A 17 0.64 -15.54 4.30
N GLN A 18 -0.34 -14.64 4.19
CA GLN A 18 -0.16 -13.31 3.62
C GLN A 18 -0.56 -12.21 4.60
N THR A 19 0.05 -11.04 4.43
CA THR A 19 -0.36 -9.81 5.10
C THR A 19 -1.47 -9.14 4.28
N VAL A 20 -2.62 -8.89 4.89
CA VAL A 20 -3.76 -8.21 4.28
C VAL A 20 -3.76 -6.74 4.69
N LEU A 21 -3.89 -5.86 3.70
CA LEU A 21 -4.13 -4.42 3.89
C LEU A 21 -5.62 -4.12 3.69
N VAL A 22 -6.29 -3.65 4.74
CA VAL A 22 -7.68 -3.17 4.68
C VAL A 22 -7.68 -1.67 4.54
N VAL A 23 -8.12 -1.18 3.38
CA VAL A 23 -8.13 0.25 3.06
C VAL A 23 -9.58 0.76 3.09
N LYS A 24 -9.83 1.77 3.94
CA LYS A 24 -11.07 2.56 3.93
C LYS A 24 -10.71 3.99 3.55
N ALA A 25 -11.25 4.43 2.43
CA ALA A 25 -10.90 5.71 1.84
C ALA A 25 -12.17 6.49 1.42
N PRO A 26 -12.11 7.83 1.31
CA PRO A 26 -13.18 8.60 0.72
C PRO A 26 -13.35 8.25 -0.77
N ASP A 27 -14.49 8.67 -1.33
CA ASP A 27 -14.72 8.63 -2.77
C ASP A 27 -13.61 9.37 -3.52
N GLU A 28 -13.39 8.98 -4.77
CA GLU A 28 -12.33 9.54 -5.64
C GLU A 28 -10.88 9.26 -5.18
N THR A 29 -10.69 8.37 -4.20
CA THR A 29 -9.35 7.87 -3.85
C THR A 29 -8.74 7.10 -5.02
N THR A 30 -7.51 7.46 -5.37
CA THR A 30 -6.74 6.78 -6.40
C THR A 30 -5.74 5.81 -5.79
N LEU A 31 -5.65 4.62 -6.37
CA LEU A 31 -4.62 3.62 -6.10
C LEU A 31 -3.78 3.44 -7.35
N SER A 32 -2.47 3.63 -7.25
CA SER A 32 -1.54 3.28 -8.32
C SER A 32 -0.43 2.36 -7.81
N VAL A 33 0.01 1.46 -8.68
CA VAL A 33 1.14 0.58 -8.43
C VAL A 33 2.21 0.98 -9.44
N PRO A 34 3.18 1.84 -9.06
CA PRO A 34 4.29 2.19 -9.94
C PRO A 34 5.08 0.94 -10.33
N ALA A 35 5.87 1.06 -11.41
CA ALA A 35 6.82 0.02 -11.77
C ALA A 35 7.73 -0.29 -10.56
N PRO A 36 7.96 -1.58 -10.25
CA PRO A 36 8.86 -1.97 -9.17
C PRO A 36 10.25 -1.34 -9.34
N SER A 37 10.84 -0.93 -8.22
CA SER A 37 12.26 -0.56 -8.15
C SER A 37 13.08 -1.76 -7.67
N GLU A 38 14.41 -1.69 -7.83
CA GLU A 38 15.33 -2.75 -7.37
C GLU A 38 15.13 -3.08 -5.89
N ASP A 39 14.86 -2.07 -5.05
CA ASP A 39 14.79 -2.23 -3.60
C ASP A 39 13.37 -2.41 -3.04
N SER A 40 12.32 -2.10 -3.82
CA SER A 40 10.95 -2.12 -3.29
C SER A 40 9.84 -2.16 -4.34
N ILE A 41 8.71 -2.73 -3.91
CA ILE A 41 7.40 -2.57 -4.54
C ILE A 41 6.64 -1.52 -3.74
N ARG A 42 5.99 -0.58 -4.42
CA ARG A 42 5.24 0.51 -3.80
C ARG A 42 3.80 0.49 -4.27
N VAL A 43 2.91 0.93 -3.39
CA VAL A 43 1.52 1.25 -3.70
C VAL A 43 1.30 2.69 -3.27
N HIS A 44 0.75 3.51 -4.15
CA HIS A 44 0.41 4.90 -3.83
C HIS A 44 -1.09 5.01 -3.62
N LEU A 45 -1.47 5.59 -2.49
CA LEU A 45 -2.85 5.96 -2.17
C LEU A 45 -2.93 7.47 -2.07
N LYS A 46 -3.83 8.09 -2.84
CA LYS A 46 -4.06 9.52 -2.81
C LYS A 46 -5.56 9.80 -2.76
N GLY A 47 -5.98 10.50 -1.71
CA GLY A 47 -7.37 10.90 -1.48
C GLY A 47 -7.49 12.36 -1.06
N ALA A 48 -8.71 12.91 -1.14
CA ALA A 48 -9.01 14.29 -0.73
C ALA A 48 -9.20 14.44 0.79
N ALA A 49 -9.25 13.33 1.53
CA ALA A 49 -9.42 13.27 2.98
C ALA A 49 -8.63 12.07 3.54
N PRO A 50 -8.48 11.94 4.88
CA PRO A 50 -7.70 10.86 5.49
C PRO A 50 -8.14 9.47 5.04
N ILE A 51 -7.16 8.64 4.73
CA ILE A 51 -7.34 7.22 4.38
C ILE A 51 -6.99 6.40 5.61
N MET A 52 -7.89 5.53 6.03
CA MET A 52 -7.64 4.59 7.11
C MET A 52 -7.14 3.27 6.52
N VAL A 53 -5.99 2.81 7.01
CA VAL A 53 -5.40 1.54 6.60
C VAL A 53 -5.12 0.70 7.84
N LEU A 54 -5.58 -0.54 7.81
CA LEU A 54 -5.30 -1.55 8.82
C LEU A 54 -4.54 -2.71 8.18
N THR A 55 -3.76 -3.42 8.99
CA THR A 55 -3.03 -4.62 8.59
C THR A 55 -3.44 -5.81 9.43
N SER A 56 -3.40 -7.00 8.85
CA SER A 56 -3.55 -8.26 9.57
C SER A 56 -2.78 -9.37 8.87
N ASP A 57 -2.09 -10.19 9.65
CA ASP A 57 -1.48 -11.41 9.16
C ASP A 57 -2.46 -12.58 9.32
N VAL A 58 -2.70 -13.30 8.22
CA VAL A 58 -3.61 -14.45 8.20
C VAL A 58 -2.79 -15.74 8.26
N THR A 59 -2.48 -16.22 9.46
CA THR A 59 -1.70 -17.45 9.67
C THR A 59 -2.61 -18.62 10.06
N GLY A 60 -2.62 -19.70 9.27
CA GLY A 60 -3.02 -21.06 9.67
C GLY A 60 -4.27 -21.22 10.55
N GLY A 61 -5.32 -20.39 10.36
CA GLY A 61 -6.57 -20.45 11.13
C GLY A 61 -6.65 -19.57 12.38
N LYS A 62 -5.61 -18.79 12.72
CA LYS A 62 -5.66 -17.70 13.69
C LYS A 62 -5.19 -16.42 13.03
N SER A 63 -6.17 -15.62 12.63
CA SER A 63 -5.93 -14.26 12.22
C SER A 63 -5.55 -13.41 13.44
N VAL A 64 -4.36 -12.82 13.39
CA VAL A 64 -3.90 -11.86 14.40
C VAL A 64 -4.68 -10.55 14.14
N SER A 65 -5.20 -9.92 15.19
CA SER A 65 -6.05 -8.73 15.14
C SER A 65 -5.66 -7.70 14.07
N PHE A 66 -6.65 -6.92 13.58
CA PHE A 66 -6.33 -5.74 12.79
C PHE A 66 -5.55 -4.73 13.65
N ILE A 67 -4.41 -4.27 13.13
CA ILE A 67 -3.59 -3.22 13.73
C ILE A 67 -3.42 -2.07 12.75
N THR A 68 -3.08 -0.89 13.24
CA THR A 68 -2.79 0.28 12.39
C THR A 68 -1.49 0.10 11.62
N LEU A 69 -1.24 0.94 10.60
CA LEU A 69 0.03 0.93 9.87
C LEU A 69 1.23 1.18 10.77
N GLU A 70 1.11 2.12 11.72
CA GLU A 70 2.14 2.50 12.70
C GLU A 70 2.59 1.31 13.56
N GLU A 71 1.65 0.41 13.89
CA GLU A 71 1.92 -0.80 14.68
C GLU A 71 2.44 -1.97 13.84
N SER A 72 2.34 -1.86 12.51
CA SER A 72 2.65 -2.95 11.59
C SER A 72 4.11 -2.93 11.11
N ARG A 73 4.48 -3.96 10.34
CA ARG A 73 5.78 -4.02 9.64
C ARG A 73 5.78 -3.26 8.30
N VAL A 74 4.64 -2.72 7.88
CA VAL A 74 4.52 -1.98 6.62
C VAL A 74 5.08 -0.58 6.81
N THR A 75 6.04 -0.22 5.97
CA THR A 75 6.58 1.14 5.94
C THR A 75 5.73 2.04 5.05
N THR A 76 5.36 3.21 5.55
CA THR A 76 4.68 4.24 4.78
C THR A 76 5.44 5.54 4.77
N THR A 77 5.39 6.24 3.64
CA THR A 77 5.95 7.57 3.48
C THR A 77 4.93 8.45 2.78
N ASP A 78 4.90 9.72 3.14
CA ASP A 78 4.04 10.68 2.46
C ASP A 78 4.48 10.82 0.99
N LEU A 79 3.49 10.80 0.10
CA LEU A 79 3.69 11.02 -1.33
C LEU A 79 4.00 12.50 -1.58
N HIS A 80 5.23 12.92 -1.30
CA HIS A 80 5.72 14.22 -1.73
C HIS A 80 5.63 14.26 -3.25
N THR A 81 5.02 15.31 -3.81
CA THR A 81 5.11 15.53 -5.25
C THR A 81 6.58 15.80 -5.55
N GLU A 82 7.31 14.80 -6.04
CA GLU A 82 8.64 15.01 -6.58
C GLU A 82 8.47 15.94 -7.79
N SER A 83 8.85 17.21 -7.62
CA SER A 83 8.90 18.17 -8.71
C SER A 83 9.96 17.68 -9.69
N HIS A 84 9.54 17.02 -10.77
CA HIS A 84 10.38 16.70 -11.91
C HIS A 84 11.12 17.98 -12.36
N SER A 85 12.42 18.06 -12.07
CA SER A 85 13.30 18.98 -12.78
C SER A 85 13.58 18.36 -14.16
N PRO A 86 13.37 19.09 -15.28
CA PRO A 86 13.62 18.53 -16.59
C PRO A 86 15.13 18.31 -16.79
N GLN A 87 15.47 17.04 -17.01
CA GLN A 87 16.71 16.53 -17.55
C GLN A 87 17.25 17.43 -18.69
N SER A 88 18.39 18.09 -18.47
CA SER A 88 19.25 18.59 -19.56
C SER A 88 20.46 17.67 -19.70
N ALA A 89 20.20 16.52 -20.34
CA ALA A 89 21.25 15.72 -20.95
C ALA A 89 21.69 16.44 -22.24
N VAL A 90 22.63 17.38 -22.15
CA VAL A 90 23.37 17.83 -23.34
C VAL A 90 24.57 16.91 -23.51
N ARG A 91 24.39 15.94 -24.41
CA ARG A 91 25.48 15.25 -25.10
C ARG A 91 26.32 16.30 -25.83
N ARG A 92 27.64 16.31 -25.60
CA ARG A 92 28.59 16.77 -26.63
C ARG A 92 29.84 15.91 -26.60
N ALA A 93 29.90 14.97 -27.54
CA ALA A 93 31.14 14.41 -28.03
C ALA A 93 31.75 15.42 -29.02
N THR A 94 33.04 15.73 -28.88
CA THR A 94 33.90 16.16 -30.00
C THR A 94 35.34 15.78 -29.67
N SER A 95 36.03 15.31 -30.72
CA SER A 95 37.36 14.69 -30.86
C SER A 95 38.52 15.25 -30.06
#